data_AF-A0AAE9DEN2-F1
#
_entry.id   AF-A0AAE9DEN2-F1
#
_cell.length_a   1.000
_cell.length_b   1.000
_cell.length_c   1.000
_cell.angle_alpha   90.00
_cell.angle_beta   90.00
_cell.angle_gamma   90.00
#
_symmetry.space_group_name_H-M   'P 1'
#
loop_
_entity.id
_entity.type
_entity.pdbx_description
1 polymer ?
#
loop_
_entity_poly.entity_id
_entity_poly.type
_entity_poly.pdbx_seq_one_letter_code
_entity_poly.pdbx_strand_id
1 'polypeptide(L)'
;MDRQDGQNALIEAVREIHASHVREIVRGGAYINVYSQHGNTCLHMATKRGYAEIVEILIKNGADRSLLNSQNKTPEQMLNTSYRTTQTDSRKLENYEKIEKIYKKSKNKKYRIRVPDIFPSSSFHIFADKNTDDELTNRFMNQFSAIASTELLPTTTHYIVHTDSNGILEIDSFELVVWILSGVIIVRDTWMMDCLKNKKVIEKDSAYLVERVRYKSMVYDTVIQWSNAMAKGTMPYLYGVYVAVVIQNYVNLISLVTLVTTHGGIILEQFPEKSQFNIGSHPYLHAHLGPLFIIHDGQTNLEYYKNDTDKMYTLFTEEEFIHFMLKRMINVDKSENPISVLVDGED
;
A
#
# COMPACT_ATOMS: atom_id res chain seq x y z
N MET A 1 -10.92 -9.69 -1.04
CA MET A 1 -9.66 -8.93 -1.14
C MET A 1 -9.56 -8.38 -2.54
N ASP A 2 -9.44 -7.06 -2.70
CA ASP A 2 -9.42 -6.40 -4.02
C ASP A 2 -8.05 -6.51 -4.71
N ARG A 3 -7.09 -7.21 -4.10
CA ARG A 3 -5.74 -7.44 -4.61
C ARG A 3 -5.56 -8.92 -5.00
N GLN A 4 -5.05 -9.15 -6.21
CA GLN A 4 -4.57 -10.44 -6.70
C GLN A 4 -3.16 -10.20 -7.24
N ASP A 5 -2.18 -11.02 -6.82
CA ASP A 5 -0.77 -10.92 -7.24
C ASP A 5 -0.15 -9.51 -7.08
N GLY A 6 -0.49 -8.82 -5.99
CA GLY A 6 -0.03 -7.46 -5.70
C GLY A 6 -0.73 -6.35 -6.49
N GLN A 7 -1.58 -6.71 -7.46
CA GLN A 7 -2.31 -5.75 -8.29
C GLN A 7 -3.75 -5.60 -7.80
N ASN A 8 -4.28 -4.37 -7.83
CA ASN A 8 -5.66 -4.11 -7.47
C ASN A 8 -6.58 -4.32 -8.69
N ALA A 9 -7.63 -5.13 -8.54
CA ALA A 9 -8.52 -5.51 -9.63
C ALA A 9 -9.16 -4.29 -10.34
N LEU A 10 -9.52 -3.25 -9.58
CA LEU A 10 -10.10 -2.04 -10.15
C LEU A 10 -9.09 -1.25 -10.98
N ILE A 11 -7.82 -1.20 -10.53
CA ILE A 11 -6.74 -0.55 -11.27
C ILE A 11 -6.51 -1.26 -12.60
N GLU A 12 -6.48 -2.59 -12.59
CA GLU A 12 -6.23 -3.37 -13.80
C GLU A 12 -7.39 -3.25 -14.81
N ALA A 13 -8.64 -3.37 -14.35
CA ALA A 13 -9.80 -3.17 -15.23
C ALA A 13 -9.82 -1.78 -15.91
N VAL A 14 -9.30 -0.74 -15.23
CA VAL A 14 -9.15 0.60 -15.82
C VAL A 14 -8.00 0.66 -16.84
N ARG A 15 -6.88 -0.03 -16.59
CA ARG A 15 -5.75 -0.12 -17.54
C ARG A 15 -6.13 -0.82 -18.83
N GLU A 16 -6.89 -1.90 -18.72
CA GLU A 16 -7.39 -2.71 -19.83
C GLU A 16 -8.59 -2.08 -20.57
N ILE A 17 -9.13 -0.95 -20.06
CA ILE A 17 -10.25 -0.20 -20.67
C ILE A 17 -11.57 -1.01 -20.69
N HIS A 18 -11.73 -2.00 -19.81
CA HIS A 18 -12.93 -2.83 -19.75
C HIS A 18 -14.02 -2.17 -18.89
N ALA A 19 -14.77 -1.22 -19.44
CA ALA A 19 -15.83 -0.50 -18.72
C ALA A 19 -16.91 -1.42 -18.09
N SER A 20 -17.20 -2.57 -18.70
CA SER A 20 -18.06 -3.61 -18.12
C SER A 20 -17.45 -4.22 -16.85
N HIS A 21 -16.16 -4.57 -16.90
CA HIS A 21 -15.43 -5.12 -15.77
C HIS A 21 -15.31 -4.10 -14.62
N VAL A 22 -15.02 -2.83 -14.94
CA VAL A 22 -15.05 -1.73 -13.96
C VAL A 22 -16.42 -1.62 -13.29
N ARG A 23 -17.53 -1.71 -14.05
CA ARG A 23 -18.88 -1.69 -13.47
C ARG A 23 -19.11 -2.85 -12.52
N GLU A 24 -18.65 -4.04 -12.86
CA GLU A 24 -18.81 -5.25 -12.04
C GLU A 24 -18.04 -5.12 -10.72
N ILE A 25 -16.75 -4.80 -10.79
CA ILE A 25 -15.87 -4.63 -9.63
C ILE A 25 -16.43 -3.57 -8.67
N VAL A 26 -16.82 -2.41 -9.20
CA VAL A 26 -17.36 -1.32 -8.39
C VAL A 26 -18.73 -1.68 -7.80
N ARG A 27 -19.55 -2.47 -8.50
CA ARG A 27 -20.83 -2.97 -7.97
C ARG A 27 -20.64 -3.95 -6.81
N GLY A 28 -19.58 -4.76 -6.85
CA GLY A 28 -19.14 -5.64 -5.76
C GLY A 28 -18.54 -4.91 -4.56
N GLY A 29 -18.47 -3.57 -4.61
CA GLY A 29 -18.06 -2.75 -3.48
C GLY A 29 -16.56 -2.59 -3.32
N ALA A 30 -15.76 -2.93 -4.34
CA ALA A 30 -14.32 -2.66 -4.32
C ALA A 30 -14.03 -1.19 -3.99
N TYR A 31 -12.95 -0.94 -3.24
CA TYR A 31 -12.65 0.42 -2.81
C TYR A 31 -12.31 1.32 -4.01
N ILE A 32 -13.09 2.38 -4.21
CA ILE A 32 -13.05 3.19 -5.44
C ILE A 32 -11.84 4.12 -5.55
N ASN A 33 -11.25 4.49 -4.41
CA ASN A 33 -10.20 5.52 -4.29
C ASN A 33 -8.79 4.92 -4.13
N VAL A 34 -8.59 3.69 -4.61
CA VAL A 34 -7.29 3.04 -4.59
C VAL A 34 -6.27 3.77 -5.47
N TYR A 35 -5.02 3.78 -5.01
CA TYR A 35 -3.86 4.28 -5.73
C TYR A 35 -3.13 3.12 -6.41
N SER A 36 -2.70 3.36 -7.65
CA SER A 36 -1.71 2.55 -8.35
C SER A 36 -0.33 2.70 -7.71
N GLN A 37 0.60 1.81 -8.07
CA GLN A 37 2.03 1.94 -7.77
C GLN A 37 2.65 3.25 -8.29
N HIS A 38 2.07 3.88 -9.30
CA HIS A 38 2.54 5.17 -9.86
C HIS A 38 1.88 6.39 -9.21
N GLY A 39 1.29 6.21 -8.03
CA GLY A 39 0.67 7.30 -7.25
C GLY A 39 -0.58 7.94 -7.88
N ASN A 40 -1.20 7.31 -8.87
CA ASN A 40 -2.45 7.75 -9.46
C ASN A 40 -3.64 6.92 -8.95
N THR A 41 -4.80 7.54 -8.72
CA THR A 41 -6.05 6.78 -8.55
C THR A 41 -6.61 6.34 -9.90
N CYS A 42 -7.56 5.40 -9.89
CA CYS A 42 -8.33 5.01 -11.08
C CYS A 42 -8.89 6.21 -11.86
N LEU A 43 -9.38 7.23 -11.14
CA LEU A 43 -9.97 8.41 -11.76
C LEU A 43 -8.93 9.30 -12.44
N HIS A 44 -7.72 9.42 -11.87
CA HIS A 44 -6.59 10.09 -12.53
C HIS A 44 -6.22 9.38 -13.84
N MET A 45 -6.07 8.06 -13.80
CA MET A 45 -5.69 7.25 -14.96
C MET A 45 -6.73 7.32 -16.08
N ALA A 46 -8.01 7.12 -15.76
CA ALA A 46 -9.10 7.20 -16.72
C ALA A 46 -9.23 8.59 -17.35
N THR A 47 -9.01 9.66 -16.56
CA THR A 47 -9.04 11.04 -17.07
C THR A 47 -7.86 11.34 -17.98
N LYS A 48 -6.63 11.01 -17.56
CA LYS A 48 -5.40 11.20 -18.35
C LYS A 48 -5.49 10.49 -19.71
N ARG A 49 -6.15 9.33 -19.75
CA ARG A 49 -6.26 8.48 -20.96
C ARG A 49 -7.50 8.78 -21.82
N GLY A 50 -8.39 9.66 -21.39
CA GLY A 50 -9.60 10.00 -22.16
C GLY A 50 -10.70 8.94 -22.12
N TYR A 51 -10.79 8.12 -21.07
CA TYR A 51 -11.81 7.06 -20.95
C TYR A 51 -13.13 7.58 -20.35
N ALA A 52 -13.89 8.32 -21.16
CA ALA A 52 -15.09 9.04 -20.71
C ALA A 52 -16.13 8.17 -19.99
N GLU A 53 -16.40 6.95 -20.50
CA GLU A 53 -17.35 6.02 -19.88
C GLU A 53 -16.86 5.57 -18.49
N ILE A 54 -15.57 5.22 -18.36
CA ILE A 54 -14.97 4.80 -17.09
C ILE A 54 -14.97 5.96 -16.10
N VAL A 55 -14.63 7.18 -16.53
CA VAL A 55 -14.71 8.39 -15.69
C VAL A 55 -16.13 8.56 -15.13
N GLU A 56 -17.16 8.40 -15.97
CA GLU A 56 -18.54 8.51 -15.52
C GLU A 56 -18.91 7.41 -14.52
N ILE A 57 -18.50 6.17 -14.76
CA ILE A 57 -18.73 5.03 -13.84
C ILE A 57 -18.09 5.33 -12.48
N LEU A 58 -16.81 5.71 -12.46
CA LEU A 58 -16.07 5.95 -11.22
C LEU A 58 -16.70 7.09 -10.41
N ILE A 59 -16.97 8.24 -11.04
CA ILE A 59 -17.59 9.40 -10.37
C ILE A 59 -18.97 9.04 -9.81
N LYS A 60 -19.83 8.36 -10.58
CA LYS A 60 -21.17 7.97 -10.13
C LYS A 60 -21.16 6.99 -8.96
N ASN A 61 -20.05 6.31 -8.71
CA ASN A 61 -19.87 5.40 -7.58
C ASN A 61 -19.00 5.98 -6.45
N GLY A 62 -18.84 7.30 -6.41
CA GLY A 62 -18.23 7.98 -5.27
C GLY A 62 -16.72 8.12 -5.33
N ALA A 63 -16.10 7.96 -6.51
CA ALA A 63 -14.69 8.33 -6.67
C ALA A 63 -14.47 9.79 -6.26
N ASP A 64 -13.50 10.00 -5.38
CA ASP A 64 -13.17 11.30 -4.84
C ASP A 64 -12.35 12.09 -5.88
N ARG A 65 -12.88 13.25 -6.26
CA ARG A 65 -12.34 14.14 -7.30
C ARG A 65 -11.34 15.15 -6.73
N SER A 66 -11.17 15.17 -5.42
CA SER A 66 -10.27 16.07 -4.69
C SER A 66 -8.92 15.42 -4.33
N LEU A 67 -8.83 14.08 -4.45
CA LEU A 67 -7.59 13.36 -4.18
C LEU A 67 -6.47 13.83 -5.11
N LEU A 68 -5.29 14.06 -4.53
CA LEU A 68 -4.10 14.40 -5.29
C LEU A 68 -3.31 13.14 -5.64
N ASN A 69 -2.74 13.11 -6.84
CA ASN A 69 -1.71 12.15 -7.21
C ASN A 69 -0.32 12.64 -6.74
N SER A 70 0.72 11.86 -7.06
CA SER A 70 2.12 12.20 -6.74
C SER A 70 2.66 13.47 -7.41
N GLN A 71 1.93 14.04 -8.38
CA GLN A 71 2.25 15.31 -9.02
C GLN A 71 1.46 16.48 -8.44
N ASN A 72 0.79 16.29 -7.29
CA ASN A 72 -0.12 17.26 -6.68
C ASN A 72 -1.27 17.72 -7.58
N LYS A 73 -1.69 16.86 -8.51
CA LYS A 73 -2.82 17.12 -9.41
C LYS A 73 -4.04 16.34 -8.96
N THR A 74 -5.19 16.99 -9.05
CA THR A 74 -6.51 16.33 -9.00
C THR A 74 -6.76 15.55 -10.30
N PRO A 75 -7.73 14.62 -10.31
CA PRO A 75 -8.06 13.89 -11.52
C PRO A 75 -8.49 14.80 -12.69
N GLU A 76 -9.23 15.88 -12.43
CA GLU A 76 -9.66 16.82 -13.47
C GLU A 76 -8.48 17.55 -14.11
N GLN A 77 -7.45 17.90 -13.31
CA GLN A 77 -6.22 18.54 -13.80
C GLN A 77 -5.36 17.60 -14.66
N MET A 78 -5.66 16.29 -14.70
CA MET A 78 -5.01 15.35 -15.61
C MET A 78 -5.51 15.46 -17.05
N LEU A 79 -6.55 16.26 -17.31
CA LEU A 79 -6.98 16.61 -18.67
C LEU A 79 -5.83 17.30 -19.41
N ASN A 80 -5.33 16.66 -20.46
CA ASN A 80 -4.20 17.20 -21.22
C ASN A 80 -4.61 18.43 -22.04
N THR A 81 -4.50 19.64 -21.52
CA THR A 81 -4.94 20.87 -22.23
C THR A 81 -4.31 21.09 -23.61
N SER A 82 -3.16 20.46 -23.90
CA SER A 82 -2.50 20.51 -25.21
C SER A 82 -3.20 19.68 -26.30
N TYR A 83 -4.16 18.79 -25.96
CA TYR A 83 -4.86 17.98 -26.97
C TYR A 83 -5.67 18.82 -27.96
N ARG A 84 -6.13 20.02 -27.57
CA ARG A 84 -6.92 20.92 -28.43
C ARG A 84 -6.12 21.49 -29.60
N THR A 85 -4.79 21.52 -29.49
CA THR A 85 -3.89 22.11 -30.48
C THR A 85 -3.03 21.08 -31.22
N THR A 86 -2.92 19.85 -30.72
CA THR A 86 -1.94 18.84 -31.22
C THR A 86 -2.56 17.55 -31.77
N GLN A 87 -3.84 17.27 -31.51
CA GLN A 87 -4.43 15.96 -31.81
C GLN A 87 -5.35 15.98 -33.04
N THR A 88 -5.09 15.11 -34.02
CA THR A 88 -5.91 14.95 -35.24
C THR A 88 -6.97 13.85 -35.12
N ASP A 89 -6.92 13.01 -34.07
CA ASP A 89 -7.93 11.99 -33.78
C ASP A 89 -9.20 12.61 -33.17
N SER A 90 -10.23 12.76 -34.00
CA SER A 90 -11.54 13.33 -33.66
C SER A 90 -12.24 12.58 -32.51
N ARG A 91 -12.04 11.27 -32.37
CA ARG A 91 -12.69 10.45 -31.34
C ARG A 91 -12.09 10.70 -29.96
N LYS A 92 -10.76 10.87 -29.88
CA LYS A 92 -10.10 11.24 -28.62
C LYS A 92 -10.54 12.63 -28.15
N LEU A 93 -10.64 13.59 -29.07
CA LEU A 93 -11.11 14.94 -28.76
C LEU A 93 -12.52 14.92 -28.17
N GLU A 94 -13.46 14.21 -28.82
CA GLU A 94 -14.83 14.06 -28.33
C GLU A 94 -14.89 13.46 -26.92
N ASN A 95 -14.03 12.48 -26.62
CA ASN A 95 -13.97 11.86 -25.30
C ASN A 95 -13.47 12.83 -24.21
N TYR A 96 -12.45 13.65 -24.48
CA TYR A 96 -12.00 14.66 -23.52
C TYR A 96 -13.07 15.73 -23.26
N GLU A 97 -13.79 16.17 -24.30
CA GLU A 97 -14.92 17.09 -24.14
C GLU A 97 -16.06 16.46 -23.31
N LYS A 98 -16.35 15.18 -23.51
CA LYS A 98 -17.31 14.43 -22.67
C LYS A 98 -16.86 14.41 -21.21
N ILE A 99 -15.58 14.17 -20.95
CA ILE A 99 -15.02 14.17 -19.59
C ILE A 99 -15.18 15.55 -18.93
N GLU A 100 -14.84 16.65 -19.63
CA GLU A 100 -15.06 18.00 -19.13
C GLU A 100 -16.53 18.25 -18.76
N LYS A 101 -17.47 17.80 -19.60
CA LYS A 101 -18.91 17.89 -19.31
C LYS A 101 -19.29 17.06 -18.09
N ILE A 102 -18.71 15.88 -17.90
CA ILE A 102 -18.93 15.02 -16.72
C ILE A 102 -18.46 15.73 -15.45
N TYR A 103 -17.25 16.30 -15.42
CA TYR A 103 -16.74 17.06 -14.27
C TYR A 103 -17.63 18.26 -13.95
N LYS A 104 -17.98 19.08 -14.95
CA LYS A 104 -18.91 20.21 -14.80
C LYS A 104 -20.25 19.80 -14.21
N LYS A 105 -20.88 18.73 -14.75
CA LYS A 105 -22.18 18.21 -14.29
C LYS A 105 -22.11 17.62 -12.89
N SER A 106 -20.97 17.05 -12.51
CA SER A 106 -20.78 16.39 -11.21
C SER A 106 -20.25 17.32 -10.13
N LYS A 107 -19.72 18.51 -10.44
CA LYS A 107 -19.00 19.42 -9.51
C LYS A 107 -19.60 19.45 -8.10
N ASN A 108 -20.90 19.73 -7.97
CA ASN A 108 -21.60 19.85 -6.69
C ASN A 108 -22.38 18.59 -6.26
N LYS A 109 -22.20 17.47 -6.95
CA LYS A 109 -22.87 16.20 -6.65
C LYS A 109 -21.97 15.35 -5.76
N LYS A 110 -22.57 14.77 -4.71
CA LYS A 110 -21.94 13.73 -3.90
C LYS A 110 -22.55 12.39 -4.30
N TYR A 111 -21.70 11.40 -4.52
CA TYR A 111 -22.10 10.03 -4.82
C TYR A 111 -21.66 9.15 -3.66
N ARG A 112 -22.53 8.22 -3.27
CA ARG A 112 -22.24 7.30 -2.17
C ARG A 112 -21.24 6.25 -2.63
N ILE A 113 -20.17 6.08 -1.85
CA ILE A 113 -19.23 4.96 -2.02
C ILE A 113 -19.95 3.67 -1.60
N ARG A 114 -19.86 2.64 -2.43
CA ARG A 114 -20.30 1.29 -2.06
C ARG A 114 -19.29 0.70 -1.10
N VAL A 115 -19.79 0.09 -0.03
CA VAL A 115 -18.95 -0.64 0.92
C VAL A 115 -18.80 -2.07 0.38
N PRO A 116 -17.61 -2.67 0.46
CA PRO A 116 -17.42 -4.08 0.11
C PRO A 116 -18.40 -4.97 0.89
N ASP A 117 -18.82 -6.07 0.27
CA ASP A 117 -19.54 -7.11 0.99
C ASP A 117 -18.66 -7.67 2.13
N ILE A 118 -19.31 -8.16 3.19
CA ILE A 118 -18.60 -8.80 4.31
C ILE A 118 -17.81 -9.98 3.75
N PHE A 119 -16.51 -10.00 4.03
CA PHE A 119 -15.65 -11.09 3.60
C PHE A 119 -16.10 -12.37 4.31
N PRO A 120 -16.58 -13.40 3.59
CA PRO A 120 -17.19 -14.56 4.23
C PRO A 120 -16.14 -15.36 4.99
N SER A 121 -16.49 -15.82 6.18
CA SER A 121 -15.62 -16.61 7.06
C SER A 121 -15.11 -17.89 6.39
N SER A 122 -15.86 -18.45 5.44
CA SER A 122 -15.47 -19.59 4.61
C SER A 122 -14.28 -19.32 3.67
N SER A 123 -13.94 -18.06 3.43
CA SER A 123 -12.81 -17.65 2.59
C SER A 123 -11.60 -17.20 3.41
N PHE A 124 -11.66 -17.35 4.74
CA PHE A 124 -10.53 -17.04 5.60
C PHE A 124 -9.39 -18.04 5.33
N HIS A 125 -8.18 -17.51 5.42
CA HIS A 125 -6.94 -18.26 5.55
C HIS A 125 -6.29 -17.76 6.83
N ILE A 126 -6.32 -18.60 7.86
CA ILE A 126 -5.94 -18.25 9.23
C ILE A 126 -4.65 -18.97 9.57
N PHE A 127 -3.65 -18.21 9.98
CA PHE A 127 -2.39 -18.74 10.48
C PHE A 127 -2.26 -18.40 11.97
N ALA A 128 -1.71 -19.32 12.76
CA ALA A 128 -1.40 -19.09 14.17
C ALA A 128 0.11 -19.08 14.39
N ASP A 129 0.61 -18.04 15.07
CA ASP A 129 2.03 -17.87 15.35
C ASP A 129 2.62 -19.03 16.16
N LYS A 130 3.90 -19.29 15.94
CA LYS A 130 4.66 -20.29 16.72
C LYS A 130 4.71 -19.99 18.23
N ASN A 131 4.50 -18.74 18.65
CA ASN A 131 4.51 -18.36 20.06
C ASN A 131 3.14 -18.56 20.73
N THR A 132 2.14 -19.10 20.03
CA THR A 132 0.85 -19.49 20.62
C THR A 132 0.94 -20.85 21.32
N ASP A 133 -0.01 -21.14 22.21
CA ASP A 133 -0.08 -22.44 22.89
C ASP A 133 -0.37 -23.58 21.91
N ASP A 134 0.52 -24.58 21.85
CA ASP A 134 0.45 -25.68 20.88
C ASP A 134 -0.85 -26.50 21.01
N GLU A 135 -1.34 -26.76 22.22
CA GLU A 135 -2.55 -27.53 22.42
C GLU A 135 -3.78 -26.76 21.93
N LEU A 136 -3.86 -25.46 22.29
CA LEU A 136 -4.89 -24.54 21.83
C LEU A 136 -4.90 -24.45 20.31
N THR A 137 -3.74 -24.24 19.70
CA THR A 137 -3.59 -24.12 18.25
C THR A 137 -4.00 -25.41 17.57
N ASN A 138 -3.51 -26.57 18.01
CA ASN A 138 -3.90 -27.86 17.44
C ASN A 138 -5.42 -28.11 17.51
N ARG A 139 -6.06 -27.75 18.63
CA ARG A 139 -7.52 -27.86 18.77
C ARG A 139 -8.26 -26.91 17.82
N PHE A 140 -7.79 -25.67 17.68
CA PHE A 140 -8.37 -24.71 16.76
C PHE A 140 -8.23 -25.17 15.31
N MET A 141 -7.03 -25.60 14.91
CA MET A 141 -6.73 -26.13 13.59
C MET A 141 -7.60 -27.35 13.24
N ASN A 142 -7.78 -28.28 14.18
CA ASN A 142 -8.68 -29.42 13.98
C ASN A 142 -10.15 -29.01 13.80
N GLN A 143 -10.59 -27.97 14.52
CA GLN A 143 -11.97 -27.49 14.46
C GLN A 143 -12.27 -26.64 13.21
N PHE A 144 -11.27 -25.93 12.69
CA PHE A 144 -11.38 -24.97 11.59
C PHE A 144 -10.46 -25.34 10.41
N SER A 145 -10.21 -26.64 10.20
CA SER A 145 -9.26 -27.16 9.20
C SER A 145 -9.51 -26.73 7.76
N ALA A 146 -10.74 -26.31 7.43
CA ALA A 146 -11.09 -25.79 6.11
C ALA A 146 -10.56 -24.37 5.83
N ILE A 147 -10.21 -23.62 6.87
CA ILE A 147 -9.85 -22.19 6.77
C ILE A 147 -8.56 -21.85 7.53
N ALA A 148 -7.97 -22.80 8.25
CA ALA A 148 -6.76 -22.60 9.04
C ALA A 148 -5.58 -23.38 8.43
N SER A 149 -4.40 -22.77 8.41
CA SER A 149 -3.15 -23.30 7.84
C SER A 149 -2.02 -23.30 8.87
N THR A 150 -1.19 -24.34 8.85
CA THR A 150 0.07 -24.42 9.61
C THR A 150 1.22 -23.68 8.92
N GLU A 151 1.02 -23.27 7.68
CA GLU A 151 2.01 -22.55 6.87
C GLU A 151 1.49 -21.15 6.55
N LEU A 152 2.41 -20.19 6.55
CA LEU A 152 2.13 -18.84 6.07
C LEU A 152 2.01 -18.83 4.56
N LEU A 153 0.83 -18.43 4.08
CA LEU A 153 0.52 -18.37 2.66
C LEU A 153 0.35 -16.91 2.21
N PRO A 154 0.64 -16.56 0.94
CA PRO A 154 0.33 -15.23 0.40
C PRO A 154 -1.15 -14.84 0.50
N THR A 155 -2.05 -15.83 0.61
CA THR A 155 -3.50 -15.64 0.78
C THR A 155 -3.92 -15.46 2.24
N THR A 156 -2.99 -15.49 3.20
CA THR A 156 -3.27 -15.36 4.63
C THR A 156 -4.05 -14.09 4.91
N THR A 157 -5.21 -14.26 5.52
CA THR A 157 -6.15 -13.18 5.87
C THR A 157 -6.02 -12.76 7.32
N HIS A 158 -5.76 -13.72 8.21
CA HIS A 158 -5.70 -13.53 9.65
C HIS A 158 -4.42 -14.15 10.18
N TYR A 159 -3.74 -13.41 11.05
CA TYR A 159 -2.56 -13.85 11.77
C TYR A 159 -2.87 -13.80 13.26
N ILE A 160 -2.96 -14.98 13.87
CA ILE A 160 -3.22 -15.11 15.30
C ILE A 160 -1.90 -15.05 16.04
N VAL A 161 -1.80 -14.17 17.03
CA VAL A 161 -0.58 -13.95 17.81
C VAL A 161 -0.86 -13.98 19.30
N HIS A 162 0.15 -14.37 20.07
CA HIS A 162 0.13 -14.15 21.51
C HIS A 162 0.44 -12.68 21.83
N THR A 163 -0.19 -12.14 22.87
CA THR A 163 0.09 -10.78 23.37
C THR A 163 0.29 -10.79 24.87
N ASP A 164 1.05 -9.83 25.38
CA ASP A 164 1.19 -9.64 26.82
C ASP A 164 -0.14 -9.25 27.50
N SER A 165 -0.13 -9.14 28.83
CA SER A 165 -1.31 -8.78 29.63
C SER A 165 -1.90 -7.40 29.30
N ASN A 166 -1.15 -6.53 28.62
CA ASN A 166 -1.59 -5.22 28.14
C ASN A 166 -2.06 -5.25 26.68
N GLY A 167 -2.14 -6.43 26.07
CA GLY A 167 -2.53 -6.63 24.67
C GLY A 167 -1.46 -6.17 23.67
N ILE A 168 -0.20 -6.08 24.07
CA ILE A 168 0.91 -5.68 23.19
C ILE A 168 1.57 -6.93 22.62
N LEU A 169 1.73 -6.95 21.29
CA LEU A 169 2.48 -7.97 20.57
C LEU A 169 3.98 -7.64 20.58
N GLU A 170 4.82 -8.57 20.99
CA GLU A 170 6.28 -8.43 20.86
C GLU A 170 6.72 -8.81 19.44
N ILE A 171 7.51 -7.94 18.81
CA ILE A 171 8.13 -8.20 17.51
C ILE A 171 9.51 -8.81 17.74
N ASP A 172 9.62 -10.12 17.52
CA ASP A 172 10.83 -10.91 17.72
C ASP A 172 11.56 -11.28 16.42
N SER A 173 10.97 -10.96 15.26
CA SER A 173 11.44 -11.38 13.95
C SER A 173 11.08 -10.37 12.85
N PHE A 174 11.92 -10.33 11.81
CA PHE A 174 11.66 -9.48 10.63
C PHE A 174 10.42 -9.94 9.86
N GLU A 175 10.16 -11.25 9.83
CA GLU A 175 8.97 -11.80 9.18
C GLU A 175 7.68 -11.23 9.79
N LEU A 176 7.58 -11.16 11.12
CA LEU A 176 6.42 -10.58 11.77
C LEU A 176 6.24 -9.08 11.42
N VAL A 177 7.33 -8.34 11.23
CA VAL A 177 7.28 -6.97 10.71
C VAL A 177 6.62 -6.94 9.33
N VAL A 178 7.01 -7.83 8.40
CA VAL A 178 6.41 -7.89 7.05
C VAL A 178 4.90 -8.12 7.14
N TRP A 179 4.44 -9.02 8.01
CA TRP A 179 3.02 -9.33 8.17
C TRP A 179 2.21 -8.22 8.84
N ILE A 180 2.78 -7.52 9.82
CA ILE A 180 2.17 -6.31 10.41
C ILE A 180 1.96 -5.23 9.35
N LEU A 181 2.94 -5.06 8.47
CA LEU A 181 2.94 -3.99 7.48
C LEU A 181 2.16 -4.35 6.20
N SER A 182 1.95 -5.63 5.90
CA SER A 182 1.21 -6.09 4.71
C SER A 182 -0.31 -5.88 4.79
N GLY A 183 -0.82 -5.58 5.98
CA GLY A 183 -2.24 -5.31 6.21
C GLY A 183 -3.09 -6.54 6.49
N VAL A 184 -2.46 -7.67 6.83
CA VAL A 184 -3.14 -8.86 7.37
C VAL A 184 -3.85 -8.50 8.68
N ILE A 185 -4.98 -9.16 8.95
CA ILE A 185 -5.75 -8.95 10.17
C ILE A 185 -5.04 -9.66 11.33
N ILE A 186 -4.41 -8.89 12.21
CA ILE A 186 -3.69 -9.44 13.35
C ILE A 186 -4.61 -9.48 14.57
N VAL A 187 -4.80 -10.67 15.12
CA VAL A 187 -5.73 -10.93 16.23
C VAL A 187 -5.06 -11.68 17.36
N ARG A 188 -5.52 -11.43 18.58
CA ARG A 188 -5.05 -12.10 19.79
C ARG A 188 -5.48 -13.56 19.83
N ASP A 189 -4.64 -14.44 20.37
CA ASP A 189 -4.92 -15.86 20.63
C ASP A 189 -6.18 -16.12 21.47
N THR A 190 -6.59 -15.19 22.31
CA THR A 190 -7.90 -15.20 23.00
C THR A 190 -9.08 -15.37 22.04
N TRP A 191 -8.95 -14.95 20.77
CA TRP A 191 -9.92 -15.22 19.72
C TRP A 191 -10.06 -16.73 19.44
N MET A 192 -8.95 -17.47 19.39
CA MET A 192 -8.99 -18.94 19.24
C MET A 192 -9.73 -19.58 20.40
N MET A 193 -9.41 -19.15 21.63
CA MET A 193 -10.04 -19.69 22.84
C MET A 193 -11.56 -19.54 22.80
N ASP A 194 -12.05 -18.37 22.38
CA ASP A 194 -13.48 -18.11 22.32
C ASP A 194 -14.15 -18.74 21.09
N CYS A 195 -13.45 -18.87 19.96
CA CYS A 195 -13.91 -19.63 18.81
C CYS A 195 -14.10 -21.13 19.12
N LEU A 196 -13.23 -21.70 19.95
CA LEU A 196 -13.36 -23.09 20.43
C LEU A 196 -14.58 -23.28 21.33
N LYS A 197 -14.92 -22.27 22.16
CA LYS A 197 -16.14 -22.28 22.99
C LYS A 197 -17.40 -22.06 22.15
N ASN A 198 -17.32 -21.19 21.15
CA ASN A 198 -18.44 -20.84 20.28
C ASN A 198 -17.95 -20.52 18.86
N LYS A 199 -18.22 -21.42 17.92
CA LYS A 199 -17.81 -21.30 16.51
C LYS A 199 -18.26 -20.00 15.84
N LYS A 200 -19.35 -19.38 16.29
CA LYS A 200 -19.85 -18.11 15.73
C LYS A 200 -18.96 -16.90 16.04
N VAL A 201 -18.00 -17.04 16.97
CA VAL A 201 -17.03 -15.98 17.30
C VAL A 201 -16.02 -15.78 16.17
N ILE A 202 -15.90 -16.73 15.23
CA ILE A 202 -15.04 -16.60 14.06
C ILE A 202 -15.40 -15.38 13.19
N GLU A 203 -16.64 -14.89 13.25
CA GLU A 203 -17.10 -13.70 12.51
C GLU A 203 -16.99 -12.40 13.34
N LYS A 204 -16.32 -12.45 14.50
CA LYS A 204 -16.16 -11.34 15.45
C LYS A 204 -14.69 -11.01 15.74
N ASP A 205 -13.82 -11.29 14.77
CA ASP A 205 -12.39 -10.99 14.75
C ASP A 205 -12.06 -9.54 15.16
N SER A 206 -12.88 -8.57 14.74
CA SER A 206 -12.70 -7.14 15.05
C SER A 206 -12.60 -6.81 16.55
N ALA A 207 -13.17 -7.65 17.44
CA ALA A 207 -13.06 -7.47 18.89
C ALA A 207 -11.70 -7.94 19.46
N TYR A 208 -10.91 -8.66 18.67
CA TYR A 208 -9.67 -9.31 19.08
C TYR A 208 -8.44 -8.72 18.40
N LEU A 209 -8.60 -7.64 17.62
CA LEU A 209 -7.51 -6.98 16.92
C LEU A 209 -6.36 -6.60 17.86
N VAL A 210 -5.14 -6.80 17.39
CA VAL A 210 -3.95 -6.24 17.99
C VAL A 210 -3.78 -4.82 17.47
N GLU A 211 -3.69 -3.85 18.37
CA GLU A 211 -3.51 -2.44 18.01
C GLU A 211 -2.06 -1.99 18.17
N ARG A 212 -1.36 -2.58 19.16
CA ARG A 212 -0.05 -2.12 19.61
C ARG A 212 1.00 -3.22 19.51
N VAL A 213 2.18 -2.82 19.10
CA VAL A 213 3.34 -3.69 18.96
C VAL A 213 4.53 -3.10 19.70
N ARG A 214 5.39 -3.96 20.24
CA ARG A 214 6.68 -3.59 20.81
C ARG A 214 7.77 -4.12 19.90
N TYR A 215 8.70 -3.25 19.52
CA TYR A 215 9.92 -3.63 18.83
C TYR A 215 11.10 -3.08 19.62
N LYS A 216 11.95 -3.97 20.12
CA LYS A 216 13.00 -3.64 21.09
C LYS A 216 12.38 -2.98 22.33
N SER A 217 12.77 -1.75 22.64
CA SER A 217 12.28 -1.01 23.81
C SER A 217 11.11 -0.06 23.50
N MET A 218 10.67 0.03 22.24
CA MET A 218 9.68 1.03 21.80
C MET A 218 8.34 0.39 21.45
N VAL A 219 7.25 1.06 21.83
CA VAL A 219 5.86 0.64 21.54
C VAL A 219 5.25 1.53 20.47
N TYR A 220 4.49 0.93 19.55
CA TYR A 220 3.89 1.58 18.39
C TYR A 220 2.41 1.23 18.24
N ASP A 221 1.56 2.23 17.97
CA ASP A 221 0.14 2.07 17.63
C ASP A 221 -0.06 1.91 16.11
N THR A 222 0.65 0.96 15.49
CA THR A 222 0.86 0.96 14.03
C THR A 222 -0.03 -0.02 13.26
N VAL A 223 -0.46 -1.12 13.88
CA VAL A 223 -1.10 -2.25 13.18
C VAL A 223 -2.34 -1.78 12.42
N ILE A 224 -3.26 -1.11 13.12
CA ILE A 224 -4.50 -0.61 12.53
C ILE A 224 -4.25 0.46 11.45
N GLN A 225 -3.18 1.25 11.57
CA GLN A 225 -2.83 2.24 10.56
C GLN A 225 -2.44 1.57 9.25
N TRP A 226 -1.62 0.52 9.32
CA TRP A 226 -1.19 -0.26 8.16
C TRP A 226 -2.33 -1.09 7.56
N SER A 227 -3.09 -1.82 8.37
CA SER A 227 -4.26 -2.56 7.89
C SER A 227 -5.24 -1.65 7.15
N ASN A 228 -5.54 -0.46 7.68
CA ASN A 228 -6.40 0.50 7.00
C ASN A 228 -5.80 1.03 5.69
N ALA A 229 -4.51 1.37 5.69
CA ALA A 229 -3.83 1.89 4.50
C ALA A 229 -3.81 0.86 3.37
N MET A 230 -3.52 -0.39 3.71
CA MET A 230 -3.45 -1.50 2.78
C MET A 230 -4.85 -1.89 2.27
N ALA A 231 -5.85 -1.98 3.15
CA ALA A 231 -7.23 -2.28 2.76
C ALA A 231 -7.83 -1.19 1.85
N LYS A 232 -7.51 0.08 2.09
CA LYS A 232 -7.97 1.21 1.26
C LYS A 232 -7.08 1.47 0.05
N GLY A 233 -6.00 0.72 -0.12
CA GLY A 233 -5.02 0.95 -1.18
C GLY A 233 -4.58 2.42 -1.27
N THR A 234 -4.19 3.02 -0.15
CA THR A 234 -3.70 4.41 -0.15
C THR A 234 -2.42 4.53 -0.99
N MET A 235 -2.00 5.77 -1.29
CA MET A 235 -0.69 6.04 -1.90
C MET A 235 0.40 5.15 -1.28
N PRO A 236 1.18 4.40 -2.09
CA PRO A 236 2.23 3.54 -1.57
C PRO A 236 3.20 4.35 -0.71
N TYR A 237 3.48 3.86 0.50
CA TYR A 237 4.23 4.62 1.50
C TYR A 237 5.63 4.98 1.01
N LEU A 238 6.30 4.06 0.32
CA LEU A 238 7.65 4.22 -0.23
C LEU A 238 7.64 4.67 -1.69
N TYR A 239 6.56 5.29 -2.18
CA TYR A 239 6.50 5.78 -3.55
C TYR A 239 7.61 6.81 -3.84
N GLY A 240 8.44 6.51 -4.84
CA GLY A 240 9.61 7.33 -5.22
C GLY A 240 10.85 7.07 -4.37
N VAL A 241 10.85 6.02 -3.53
CA VAL A 241 12.03 5.57 -2.77
C VAL A 241 12.75 4.47 -3.56
N TYR A 242 14.05 4.63 -3.73
CA TYR A 242 14.94 3.64 -4.32
C TYR A 242 15.91 3.14 -3.26
N VAL A 243 15.97 1.83 -3.06
CA VAL A 243 16.63 1.21 -1.94
C VAL A 243 17.85 0.43 -2.42
N ALA A 244 19.02 0.78 -1.91
CA ALA A 244 20.25 0.00 -2.05
C ALA A 244 20.57 -0.69 -0.71
N VAL A 245 20.88 -1.99 -0.75
CA VAL A 245 21.24 -2.77 0.44
C VAL A 245 22.74 -3.02 0.44
N VAL A 246 23.41 -2.55 1.49
CA VAL A 246 24.87 -2.65 1.66
C VAL A 246 25.16 -3.42 2.95
N ILE A 247 24.73 -4.68 2.97
CA ILE A 247 24.91 -5.61 4.09
C ILE A 247 25.41 -6.94 3.51
N GLN A 248 26.55 -7.43 4.01
CA GLN A 248 27.07 -8.72 3.56
C GLN A 248 26.29 -9.88 4.17
N ASN A 249 26.00 -10.93 3.38
CA ASN A 249 25.29 -12.14 3.82
C ASN A 249 23.97 -11.84 4.56
N TYR A 250 23.21 -10.88 4.05
CA TYR A 250 22.03 -10.38 4.72
C TYR A 250 20.88 -11.40 4.71
N VAL A 251 20.64 -12.02 5.87
CA VAL A 251 19.66 -13.13 6.03
C VAL A 251 18.22 -12.71 5.75
N ASN A 252 17.87 -11.44 6.01
CA ASN A 252 16.51 -10.93 5.84
C ASN A 252 16.27 -10.29 4.46
N LEU A 253 17.19 -10.44 3.49
CA LEU A 253 17.11 -9.75 2.21
C LEU A 253 15.78 -9.97 1.49
N ILE A 254 15.29 -11.21 1.43
CA ILE A 254 14.02 -11.54 0.75
C ILE A 254 12.84 -10.83 1.42
N SER A 255 12.81 -10.83 2.75
CA SER A 255 11.77 -10.17 3.53
C SER A 255 11.84 -8.64 3.38
N LEU A 256 13.04 -8.06 3.37
CA LEU A 256 13.23 -6.63 3.11
C LEU A 256 12.77 -6.24 1.71
N VAL A 257 13.15 -7.02 0.69
CA VAL A 257 12.72 -6.80 -0.70
C VAL A 257 11.20 -6.85 -0.80
N THR A 258 10.57 -7.85 -0.20
CA THR A 258 9.11 -7.98 -0.14
C THR A 258 8.46 -6.78 0.54
N LEU A 259 9.02 -6.33 1.66
CA LEU A 259 8.52 -5.17 2.40
C LEU A 259 8.59 -3.89 1.56
N VAL A 260 9.77 -3.60 1.00
CA VAL A 260 10.01 -2.40 0.20
C VAL A 260 9.08 -2.36 -1.02
N THR A 261 9.02 -3.45 -1.77
CA THR A 261 8.22 -3.54 -3.00
C THR A 261 6.72 -3.50 -2.72
N THR A 262 6.24 -4.17 -1.66
CA THR A 262 4.83 -4.13 -1.24
C THR A 262 4.36 -2.71 -0.92
N HIS A 263 5.29 -1.86 -0.43
CA HIS A 263 5.02 -0.45 -0.13
C HIS A 263 5.38 0.52 -1.24
N GLY A 264 5.69 0.03 -2.45
CA GLY A 264 5.91 0.81 -3.66
C GLY A 264 7.31 1.40 -3.81
N GLY A 265 8.28 0.97 -3.00
CA GLY A 265 9.69 1.26 -3.20
C GLY A 265 10.33 0.32 -4.22
N ILE A 266 11.47 0.74 -4.77
CA ILE A 266 12.22 -0.02 -5.77
C ILE A 266 13.53 -0.49 -5.15
N ILE A 267 13.80 -1.79 -5.22
CA ILE A 267 15.10 -2.34 -4.82
C ILE A 267 16.04 -2.21 -6.02
N LEU A 268 17.22 -1.65 -5.77
CA LEU A 268 18.26 -1.50 -6.77
C LEU A 268 19.16 -2.73 -6.79
N GLU A 269 19.37 -3.31 -7.98
CA GLU A 269 20.30 -4.42 -8.19
C GLU A 269 21.77 -3.96 -8.11
N GLN A 270 22.02 -2.69 -8.43
CA GLN A 270 23.33 -2.06 -8.42
C GLN A 270 23.26 -0.71 -7.71
N PHE A 271 24.38 -0.25 -7.17
CA PHE A 271 24.41 1.06 -6.52
C PHE A 271 24.08 2.16 -7.56
N PRO A 272 23.14 3.08 -7.26
CA PRO A 272 22.62 3.99 -8.28
C PRO A 272 23.67 5.01 -8.73
N GLU A 273 23.69 5.31 -10.02
CA GLU A 273 24.45 6.47 -10.51
C GLU A 273 23.66 7.74 -10.22
N LYS A 274 24.26 8.66 -9.48
CA LYS A 274 23.59 9.90 -9.07
C LYS A 274 23.06 10.74 -10.25
N SER A 275 23.67 10.63 -11.42
CA SER A 275 23.23 11.28 -12.67
C SER A 275 21.85 10.85 -13.16
N GLN A 276 21.35 9.69 -12.73
CA GLN A 276 20.01 9.20 -13.08
C GLN A 276 18.90 9.90 -12.28
N PHE A 277 19.28 10.66 -11.25
CA PHE A 277 18.35 11.28 -10.31
C PHE A 277 18.40 12.80 -10.40
N ASN A 278 17.23 13.46 -10.38
CA ASN A 278 17.19 14.92 -10.35
C ASN A 278 17.59 15.43 -8.96
N ILE A 279 18.56 16.34 -8.92
CA ILE A 279 19.01 17.00 -7.69
C ILE A 279 17.83 17.77 -7.06
N GLY A 280 17.66 17.60 -5.75
CA GLY A 280 16.57 18.22 -4.99
C GLY A 280 15.22 17.50 -5.08
N SER A 281 15.13 16.40 -5.83
CA SER A 281 13.97 15.51 -5.79
C SER A 281 13.88 14.76 -4.47
N HIS A 282 12.68 14.27 -4.15
CA HIS A 282 12.41 13.50 -2.95
C HIS A 282 11.14 12.65 -3.11
N PRO A 283 10.99 11.57 -2.33
CA PRO A 283 9.79 10.75 -2.37
C PRO A 283 8.56 11.56 -1.93
N TYR A 284 7.42 11.34 -2.58
CA TYR A 284 6.22 12.16 -2.39
C TYR A 284 5.73 12.21 -0.93
N LEU A 285 5.75 11.08 -0.23
CA LEU A 285 5.33 10.99 1.18
C LEU A 285 6.47 11.25 2.18
N HIS A 286 7.68 11.53 1.69
CA HIS A 286 8.88 11.73 2.47
C HIS A 286 9.68 12.94 1.99
N ALA A 287 9.02 14.09 1.83
CA ALA A 287 9.63 15.32 1.31
C ALA A 287 10.82 15.90 2.11
N HIS A 288 11.12 15.31 3.27
CA HIS A 288 12.24 15.67 4.14
C HIS A 288 13.46 14.76 3.95
N LEU A 289 13.36 13.73 3.11
CA LEU A 289 14.37 12.70 2.89
C LEU A 289 14.80 12.69 1.41
N GLY A 290 16.05 12.33 1.17
CA GLY A 290 16.53 12.05 -0.19
C GLY A 290 15.96 10.72 -0.71
N PRO A 291 15.76 10.58 -2.03
CA PRO A 291 15.07 9.42 -2.61
C PRO A 291 15.86 8.11 -2.57
N LEU A 292 17.18 8.17 -2.36
CA LEU A 292 18.06 7.00 -2.33
C LEU A 292 18.24 6.51 -0.89
N PHE A 293 17.51 5.48 -0.51
CA PHE A 293 17.61 4.87 0.80
C PHE A 293 18.73 3.82 0.80
N ILE A 294 19.73 3.97 1.67
CA ILE A 294 20.80 3.00 1.84
C ILE A 294 20.55 2.24 3.14
N ILE A 295 20.31 0.93 3.03
CA ILE A 295 20.17 0.04 4.19
C ILE A 295 21.50 -0.62 4.48
N HIS A 296 22.04 -0.42 5.69
CA HIS A 296 23.37 -0.90 6.08
C HIS A 296 23.39 -1.56 7.47
N ASP A 297 24.53 -2.17 7.81
CA ASP A 297 24.75 -2.88 9.07
C ASP A 297 25.45 -2.04 10.15
N GLY A 298 25.78 -0.79 9.81
CA GLY A 298 26.51 0.15 10.66
C GLY A 298 28.03 -0.06 10.67
N GLN A 299 28.54 -1.06 9.95
CA GLN A 299 29.96 -1.39 9.86
C GLN A 299 30.59 -0.83 8.59
N THR A 300 29.81 -0.71 7.52
CA THR A 300 30.27 -0.17 6.23
C THR A 300 30.52 1.34 6.32
N ASN A 301 31.68 1.80 5.84
CA ASN A 301 31.97 3.23 5.73
C ASN A 301 31.14 3.87 4.60
N LEU A 302 30.21 4.75 4.97
CA LEU A 302 29.33 5.48 4.05
C LEU A 302 29.49 7.00 4.17
N GLU A 303 30.64 7.49 4.65
CA GLU A 303 30.95 8.91 4.87
C GLU A 303 30.70 9.77 3.62
N TYR A 304 31.04 9.24 2.43
CA TYR A 304 30.79 9.89 1.15
C TYR A 304 29.29 10.19 0.92
N TYR A 305 28.41 9.22 1.18
CA TYR A 305 26.96 9.35 0.99
C TYR A 305 26.32 10.19 2.08
N LYS A 306 26.81 10.06 3.32
CA LYS A 306 26.34 10.86 4.46
C LYS A 306 26.61 12.35 4.29
N ASN A 307 27.75 12.70 3.69
CA ASN A 307 28.18 14.07 3.45
C ASN A 307 27.80 14.59 2.06
N ASP A 308 26.89 13.90 1.37
CA ASP A 308 26.40 14.32 0.06
C ASP A 308 25.79 15.72 0.11
N THR A 309 26.36 16.66 -0.65
CA THR A 309 25.94 18.06 -0.66
C THR A 309 24.54 18.25 -1.22
N ASP A 310 24.12 17.33 -2.09
CA ASP A 310 22.83 17.38 -2.77
C ASP A 310 21.72 16.71 -1.94
N LYS A 311 22.10 16.07 -0.82
CA LYS A 311 21.21 15.39 0.13
C LYS A 311 20.32 14.33 -0.53
N MET A 312 20.84 13.61 -1.51
CA MET A 312 20.10 12.60 -2.26
C MET A 312 19.96 11.28 -1.51
N TYR A 313 20.85 11.02 -0.55
CA TYR A 313 20.91 9.77 0.20
C TYR A 313 20.28 9.89 1.58
N THR A 314 19.52 8.87 1.96
CA THR A 314 18.98 8.66 3.30
C THR A 314 19.51 7.34 3.83
N LEU A 315 20.27 7.36 4.91
CA LEU A 315 20.92 6.16 5.45
C LEU A 315 20.10 5.61 6.62
N PHE A 316 19.90 4.30 6.63
CA PHE A 316 19.29 3.57 7.74
C PHE A 316 20.08 2.31 8.03
N THR A 317 20.32 2.04 9.31
CA THR A 317 20.49 0.65 9.75
C THR A 317 19.19 -0.14 9.57
N GLU A 318 19.25 -1.48 9.55
CA GLU A 318 18.02 -2.32 9.50
C GLU A 318 17.03 -1.92 10.61
N GLU A 319 17.54 -1.72 11.84
CA GLU A 319 16.72 -1.34 13.00
C GLU A 319 16.07 0.04 12.81
N GLU A 320 16.81 1.04 12.32
CA GLU A 320 16.26 2.37 12.06
C GLU A 320 15.20 2.35 10.94
N PHE A 321 15.39 1.51 9.91
CA PHE A 321 14.40 1.34 8.85
C PHE A 321 13.12 0.69 9.36
N ILE A 322 13.22 -0.32 10.22
CA ILE A 322 12.04 -0.92 10.88
C ILE A 322 11.32 0.11 11.74
N HIS A 323 12.05 0.90 12.53
CA HIS A 323 11.45 2.00 13.30
C HIS A 323 10.77 3.04 12.39
N PHE A 324 11.38 3.39 11.26
CA PHE A 324 10.78 4.30 10.28
C PHE A 324 9.45 3.76 9.72
N MET A 325 9.40 2.48 9.38
CA MET A 325 8.18 1.82 8.88
C MET A 325 7.10 1.70 9.96
N LEU A 326 7.47 1.30 11.19
CA LEU A 326 6.51 1.18 12.31
C LEU A 326 5.94 2.55 12.73
N LYS A 327 6.73 3.63 12.66
CA LYS A 327 6.23 4.99 12.94
C LYS A 327 5.25 5.50 11.89
N ARG A 328 5.41 5.06 10.63
CA ARG A 328 4.56 5.45 9.49
C ARG A 328 4.35 6.98 9.36
N MET A 329 5.40 7.76 9.60
CA MET A 329 5.34 9.22 9.50
C MET A 329 5.24 9.68 8.05
N ILE A 330 4.24 10.50 7.75
CA ILE A 330 4.01 11.05 6.41
C ILE A 330 4.38 12.53 6.40
N ASN A 331 5.25 12.91 5.46
CA ASN A 331 5.59 14.29 5.14
C ASN A 331 5.40 14.52 3.65
N VAL A 332 4.19 14.95 3.28
CA VAL A 332 3.77 15.11 1.88
C VAL A 332 4.48 16.29 1.23
N ASP A 333 4.97 16.10 0.01
CA ASP A 333 5.42 17.16 -0.86
C ASP A 333 4.25 18.09 -1.23
N LYS A 334 4.38 19.39 -0.91
CA LYS A 334 3.37 20.42 -1.19
C LYS A 334 3.75 21.35 -2.34
N SER A 335 4.83 21.07 -3.06
CA SER A 335 5.25 21.86 -4.22
C SER A 335 4.22 21.77 -5.34
N GLU A 336 4.02 22.87 -6.06
CA GLU A 336 3.05 22.93 -7.16
C GLU A 336 3.49 22.07 -8.36
N ASN A 337 4.80 21.91 -8.54
CA ASN A 337 5.41 21.06 -9.55
C ASN A 337 6.54 20.24 -8.90
N PRO A 338 6.21 19.09 -8.28
CA PRO A 338 7.18 18.18 -7.71
C PRO A 338 8.26 17.81 -8.73
N ILE A 339 9.52 17.84 -8.29
CA ILE A 339 10.64 17.39 -9.11
C ILE A 339 10.56 15.86 -9.19
N SER A 340 10.48 15.33 -10.42
CA SER A 340 10.54 13.87 -10.64
C SER A 340 11.82 13.30 -10.04
N VAL A 341 11.76 12.12 -9.43
CA VAL A 341 12.93 11.47 -8.86
C VAL A 341 13.95 11.12 -9.95
N LEU A 342 13.48 10.50 -11.04
CA LEU A 342 14.31 10.15 -12.19
C LEU A 342 14.36 11.27 -13.23
N VAL A 343 15.48 11.36 -13.94
CA VAL A 343 15.62 12.21 -15.13
C VAL A 343 14.71 11.68 -16.25
N ASP A 344 14.02 12.58 -16.96
CA ASP A 344 13.02 12.21 -17.99
C ASP A 344 13.58 11.20 -19.02
N GLY A 345 12.88 10.07 -19.22
CA GLY A 345 13.22 9.04 -20.24
C GLY A 345 13.56 7.65 -19.69
N GLU A 346 13.60 7.48 -18.36
CA GLU A 346 13.93 6.22 -17.68
C GLU A 346 12.75 5.64 -16.84
N ASP A 347 11.51 5.79 -17.34
CA ASP A 347 10.27 5.25 -16.70
C ASP A 347 10.09 3.74 -16.87
#